data_AF-D1AUR9-F1
#
_entry.id   AF-D1AUR9-F1
#
_cell.length_a   1.000
_cell.length_b   1.000
_cell.length_c   1.000
_cell.angle_alpha   90.00
_cell.angle_beta   90.00
_cell.angle_gamma   90.00
#
_symmetry.space_group_name_H-M   'P 1'
#
loop_
_entity.id
_entity.type
_entity.pdbx_description
1 polymer ?
#
loop_
_entity_poly.entity_id
_entity_poly.type
_entity_poly.pdbx_seq_one_letter_code
_entity_poly.pdbx_strand_id
1 'polypeptide(L)'
;MHRHRIKPDHPNDYLRPPLDILDQASLVSRAMDSAGLGFSDLSAIAVTSGPGLVGSLIVGVMLAKAISYVAGKPIIAVNHLEAHALVARMVRDDLEFPFLVLIISGGHCQFLVVCVCGIGSLYIQCQASIGNLNLFSIIYIM
;
A
#
# COMPACT_ATOMS: atom_id res chain seq x y z
N MET A 1 -17.03 5.81 23.51
CA MET A 1 -16.57 5.14 22.27
C MET A 1 -15.47 4.14 22.62
N HIS A 2 -15.87 2.93 23.02
CA HIS A 2 -14.99 1.84 23.45
C HIS A 2 -14.60 1.03 22.20
N ARG A 3 -13.32 1.06 21.78
CA ARG A 3 -12.84 0.07 20.82
C ARG A 3 -12.87 -1.29 21.53
N HIS A 4 -13.56 -2.26 20.96
CA HIS A 4 -13.39 -3.67 21.34
C HIS A 4 -11.94 -4.06 21.05
N ARG A 5 -11.08 -3.86 22.03
CA ARG A 5 -9.76 -4.46 22.08
C ARG A 5 -10.03 -5.92 22.43
N ILE A 6 -10.02 -6.81 21.44
CA ILE A 6 -10.02 -8.25 21.67
C ILE A 6 -8.76 -8.52 22.48
N LYS A 7 -8.95 -8.83 23.77
CA LYS A 7 -7.87 -9.21 24.66
C LYS A 7 -7.65 -10.69 24.40
N PRO A 8 -6.45 -11.13 23.98
CA PRO A 8 -6.21 -12.55 23.74
C PRO A 8 -6.33 -13.33 25.04
N ASP A 9 -6.95 -14.50 24.96
CA ASP A 9 -7.24 -15.35 26.12
C ASP A 9 -6.02 -16.17 26.55
N HIS A 10 -5.06 -16.40 25.64
CA HIS A 10 -3.81 -17.10 25.95
C HIS A 10 -2.56 -16.26 25.59
N PRO A 11 -1.48 -16.26 26.41
CA PRO A 11 -0.23 -15.54 26.12
C PRO A 11 0.46 -15.95 24.80
N ASN A 12 0.06 -17.07 24.19
CA ASN A 12 0.59 -17.56 22.90
C ASN A 12 -0.25 -17.13 21.70
N ASP A 13 -1.42 -16.51 21.89
CA ASP A 13 -2.26 -16.01 20.77
C ASP A 13 -1.60 -14.83 20.04
N TYR A 14 -0.66 -14.13 20.69
CA TYR A 14 0.16 -13.12 20.00
C TYR A 14 1.16 -13.75 19.02
N LEU A 15 1.54 -15.01 19.22
CA LEU A 15 2.51 -15.73 18.38
C LEU A 15 1.83 -16.52 17.25
N ARG A 16 0.50 -16.68 17.32
CA ARG A 16 -0.31 -17.31 16.28
C ARG A 16 -1.36 -16.29 15.84
N PRO A 17 -1.08 -15.44 14.84
CA PRO A 17 -2.16 -14.69 14.21
C PRO A 17 -3.27 -15.69 13.85
N PRO A 18 -4.56 -15.32 14.03
CA PRO A 18 -5.68 -16.15 13.57
C PRO A 18 -5.35 -16.68 12.18
N LEU A 19 -5.53 -17.97 11.95
CA LEU A 19 -5.12 -18.62 10.69
C LEU A 19 -5.73 -17.90 9.46
N ASP A 20 -6.89 -17.28 9.70
CA ASP A 20 -7.69 -16.38 8.88
C ASP A 20 -7.01 -15.05 8.50
N ILE A 21 -5.97 -14.58 9.22
CA ILE A 21 -5.13 -13.43 8.79
C ILE A 21 -4.12 -13.83 7.72
N LEU A 22 -3.73 -15.11 7.66
CA LEU A 22 -2.83 -15.62 6.62
C LEU A 22 -3.60 -15.98 5.34
N ASP A 23 -4.92 -16.18 5.42
CA ASP A 23 -5.77 -16.46 4.28
C ASP A 23 -6.29 -15.16 3.63
N GLN A 24 -5.57 -14.70 2.60
CA GLN A 24 -5.93 -13.51 1.85
C GLN A 24 -7.31 -13.61 1.17
N ALA A 25 -7.78 -14.80 0.81
CA ALA A 25 -9.09 -14.97 0.19
C ALA A 25 -10.20 -14.69 1.20
N SER A 26 -10.07 -15.17 2.43
CA SER A 26 -11.02 -14.88 3.51
C SER A 26 -11.08 -13.39 3.83
N LEU A 27 -9.94 -12.69 3.81
CA LEU A 27 -9.88 -11.25 4.03
C LEU A 27 -10.63 -10.48 2.94
N VAL A 28 -10.43 -10.84 1.67
CA VAL A 28 -11.14 -10.21 0.55
C VAL A 28 -12.64 -10.48 0.65
N SER A 29 -13.06 -11.72 0.93
CA SER A 29 -14.49 -12.05 1.09
C SER A 29 -15.14 -11.17 2.17
N ARG A 30 -14.53 -11.09 3.35
CA ARG A 30 -15.02 -10.27 4.46
C ARG A 30 -15.07 -8.78 4.11
N ALA A 31 -14.12 -8.28 3.33
CA ALA A 31 -14.11 -6.89 2.87
C ALA A 31 -15.26 -6.61 1.90
N MET A 32 -15.53 -7.53 0.97
CA MET A 32 -16.68 -7.43 0.05
C MET A 32 -18.01 -7.50 0.79
N ASP A 33 -18.13 -8.43 1.75
CA ASP A 33 -19.31 -8.58 2.60
C ASP A 33 -19.57 -7.32 3.43
N SER A 34 -18.51 -6.73 4.01
CA SER A 34 -18.60 -5.50 4.79
C SER A 34 -18.96 -4.29 3.93
N ALA A 35 -18.56 -4.28 2.66
CA ALA A 35 -18.95 -3.26 1.69
C ALA A 35 -20.36 -3.46 1.13
N GLY A 36 -20.94 -4.66 1.28
CA GLY A 36 -22.21 -5.04 0.68
C GLY A 36 -22.17 -5.09 -0.85
N LEU A 37 -20.99 -5.36 -1.43
CA LEU A 37 -20.77 -5.37 -2.88
C LEU A 37 -20.40 -6.77 -3.37
N GLY A 38 -20.76 -7.07 -4.62
CA GLY A 38 -20.24 -8.21 -5.35
C GLY A 38 -18.99 -7.86 -6.16
N PHE A 39 -18.21 -8.87 -6.58
CA PHE A 39 -17.03 -8.64 -7.41
C PHE A 39 -17.37 -8.01 -8.78
N SER A 40 -18.59 -8.20 -9.26
CA SER A 40 -19.09 -7.59 -10.50
C SER A 40 -19.28 -6.07 -10.40
N ASP A 41 -19.46 -5.54 -9.19
CA ASP A 41 -19.66 -4.11 -8.93
C ASP A 41 -18.34 -3.33 -8.93
N LEU A 42 -17.20 -4.03 -8.85
CA LEU A 42 -15.89 -3.42 -8.90
C LEU A 42 -15.61 -2.81 -10.27
N SER A 43 -14.99 -1.64 -10.31
CA SER A 43 -14.53 -1.03 -11.57
C SER A 43 -13.13 -1.51 -11.97
N ALA A 44 -12.27 -1.78 -10.98
CA ALA A 44 -10.89 -2.24 -11.17
C ALA A 44 -10.38 -2.91 -9.89
N ILE A 45 -9.24 -3.59 -9.98
CA ILE A 45 -8.54 -4.21 -8.85
C ILE A 45 -7.14 -3.60 -8.75
N ALA A 46 -6.87 -2.86 -7.68
CA ALA A 46 -5.55 -2.30 -7.42
C ALA A 46 -4.71 -3.28 -6.59
N VAL A 47 -3.44 -3.49 -6.97
CA VAL A 47 -2.52 -4.37 -6.25
C VAL A 47 -1.12 -3.80 -6.21
N THR A 48 -0.45 -3.93 -5.07
CA THR A 48 0.94 -3.45 -4.91
C THR A 48 1.89 -4.28 -5.76
N SER A 49 2.66 -3.63 -6.63
CA SER A 49 3.67 -4.27 -7.48
C SER A 49 5.11 -4.14 -6.96
N GLY A 50 5.32 -3.35 -5.91
CA GLY A 50 6.60 -3.16 -5.23
C GLY A 50 6.85 -1.71 -4.81
N PRO A 51 8.00 -1.39 -4.19
CA PRO A 51 9.00 -2.32 -3.67
C PRO A 51 8.50 -3.11 -2.44
N GLY A 52 9.11 -4.25 -2.14
CA GLY A 52 8.74 -5.09 -0.99
C GLY A 52 9.30 -6.51 -1.10
N LEU A 53 8.96 -7.37 -0.14
CA LEU A 53 9.38 -8.78 -0.16
C LEU A 53 8.70 -9.50 -1.33
N VAL A 54 9.50 -10.05 -2.23
CA VAL A 54 9.03 -10.71 -3.48
C VAL A 54 7.99 -11.78 -3.20
N GLY A 55 8.17 -12.61 -2.16
CA GLY A 55 7.21 -13.65 -1.79
C GLY A 55 5.82 -13.09 -1.47
N SER A 56 5.75 -12.01 -0.70
CA SER A 56 4.48 -11.37 -0.34
C SER A 56 3.82 -10.67 -1.55
N LEU A 57 4.62 -10.04 -2.42
CA LEU A 57 4.12 -9.39 -3.63
C LEU A 57 3.50 -10.40 -4.60
N ILE A 58 4.16 -11.56 -4.80
CA ILE A 58 3.64 -12.60 -5.70
C ILE A 58 2.28 -13.10 -5.23
N VAL A 59 2.11 -13.36 -3.93
CA VAL A 59 0.83 -13.84 -3.38
C VAL A 59 -0.30 -12.85 -3.66
N GLY A 60 -0.08 -11.56 -3.36
CA GLY A 60 -1.09 -10.52 -3.61
C GLY A 60 -1.40 -10.34 -5.09
N VAL A 61 -0.39 -10.33 -5.95
CA VAL A 61 -0.56 -10.18 -7.41
C VAL A 61 -1.29 -11.39 -8.01
N MET A 62 -1.00 -12.60 -7.55
CA MET A 62 -1.70 -13.81 -8.02
C MET A 62 -3.17 -13.79 -7.63
N LEU A 63 -3.50 -13.40 -6.39
CA LEU A 63 -4.88 -13.26 -5.95
C LEU A 63 -5.61 -12.19 -6.76
N ALA A 64 -5.01 -11.01 -6.95
CA ALA A 64 -5.59 -9.95 -7.77
C ALA A 64 -5.85 -10.40 -9.21
N LYS A 65 -4.91 -11.16 -9.80
CA LYS A 65 -5.09 -11.75 -11.14
C LYS A 65 -6.22 -12.77 -11.18
N ALA A 66 -6.34 -13.63 -10.18
CA ALA A 66 -7.44 -14.59 -10.11
C ALA A 66 -8.79 -13.88 -10.05
N ILE A 67 -8.94 -12.88 -9.18
CA ILE A 67 -10.17 -12.09 -9.04
C ILE A 67 -10.47 -11.33 -10.35
N SER A 68 -9.47 -10.69 -10.95
CA SER A 68 -9.62 -9.97 -12.22
C SER A 68 -10.08 -10.86 -13.35
N TYR A 69 -9.51 -12.07 -13.45
CA TYR A 69 -9.87 -13.03 -14.48
C TYR A 69 -11.33 -13.48 -14.35
N VAL A 70 -11.80 -13.74 -13.12
CA VAL A 70 -13.19 -14.16 -12.86
C VAL A 70 -14.18 -12.99 -12.99
N ALA A 71 -13.84 -11.81 -12.48
CA ALA A 71 -14.71 -10.65 -12.48
C ALA A 71 -14.70 -9.86 -13.80
N GLY A 72 -13.75 -10.16 -14.70
CA GLY A 72 -13.55 -9.45 -15.96
C GLY A 72 -13.14 -7.99 -15.77
N LYS A 73 -12.41 -7.68 -14.69
CA LYS A 73 -12.06 -6.30 -14.30
C LYS A 73 -10.58 -5.99 -14.54
N PRO A 74 -10.22 -4.77 -14.94
CA PRO A 74 -8.82 -4.38 -15.12
C PRO A 74 -8.05 -4.40 -13.80
N ILE A 75 -6.75 -4.70 -13.87
CA ILE A 75 -5.82 -4.63 -12.74
C ILE A 75 -4.98 -3.37 -12.85
N ILE A 76 -4.83 -2.66 -11.73
CA ILE A 76 -3.96 -1.49 -11.61
C ILE A 76 -2.78 -1.88 -10.71
N ALA A 77 -1.58 -1.88 -11.27
CA ALA A 77 -0.35 -2.07 -10.51
C ALA A 77 -0.02 -0.76 -9.78
N VAL A 78 0.10 -0.84 -8.46
CA VAL A 78 0.36 0.32 -7.59
C VAL A 78 1.75 0.21 -6.98
N ASN A 79 2.54 1.27 -7.10
CA ASN A 79 3.81 1.37 -6.39
C ASN A 79 3.54 1.69 -4.91
N HIS A 80 4.15 0.92 -4.03
CA HIS A 80 4.00 1.03 -2.58
C HIS A 80 4.39 2.42 -2.05
N LEU A 81 5.48 3.01 -2.56
CA LEU A 81 5.93 4.33 -2.12
C LEU A 81 5.03 5.45 -2.66
N GLU A 82 4.55 5.30 -3.89
CA GLU A 82 3.58 6.23 -4.48
C GLU A 82 2.26 6.23 -3.71
N ALA A 83 1.78 5.04 -3.32
CA ALA A 83 0.61 4.92 -2.46
C ALA A 83 0.80 5.66 -1.14
N HIS A 84 1.96 5.49 -0.47
CA HIS A 84 2.25 6.21 0.77
C HIS A 84 2.27 7.74 0.61
N ALA A 85 2.86 8.24 -0.49
CA ALA A 85 2.90 9.67 -0.77
C ALA A 85 1.51 10.27 -1.05
N LEU A 86 0.67 9.55 -1.81
CA LEU A 86 -0.64 10.04 -2.25
C LEU A 86 -1.71 10.01 -1.15
N VAL A 87 -1.52 9.25 -0.06
CA VAL A 87 -2.43 9.31 1.10
C VAL A 87 -2.54 10.74 1.65
N ALA A 88 -1.47 11.53 1.60
CA ALA A 88 -1.52 12.94 2.02
C ALA A 88 -2.56 13.74 1.22
N ARG A 89 -2.69 13.46 -0.09
CA ARG A 89 -3.70 14.08 -0.95
C ARG A 89 -5.11 13.51 -0.76
N MET A 90 -5.25 12.29 -0.24
CA MET A 90 -6.56 11.73 0.09
C MET A 90 -7.18 12.39 1.33
N VAL A 91 -6.35 12.91 2.23
CA VAL A 91 -6.78 13.61 3.45
C VAL A 91 -6.87 15.13 3.21
N ARG A 92 -6.09 15.66 2.26
CA ARG A 92 -6.02 17.09 1.93
C ARG A 92 -6.21 17.33 0.44
N ASP A 93 -7.40 17.80 0.10
CA ASP A 93 -7.75 18.15 -1.28
C ASP A 93 -7.00 19.39 -1.80
N ASP A 94 -6.52 20.25 -0.89
CA ASP A 94 -5.80 21.50 -1.20
C ASP A 94 -4.30 21.32 -1.46
N LEU A 95 -3.77 20.11 -1.28
CA LEU A 95 -2.35 19.83 -1.45
C LEU A 95 -2.03 19.68 -2.93
N GLU A 96 -1.54 20.72 -3.59
CA GLU A 96 -1.12 20.69 -4.99
C GLU A 96 0.31 20.15 -5.19
N PHE A 97 0.65 19.73 -6.41
CA PHE A 97 2.02 19.37 -6.77
C PHE A 97 2.84 20.62 -7.12
N PRO A 98 4.17 20.63 -6.91
CA PRO A 98 4.95 19.61 -6.21
C PRO A 98 4.88 19.77 -4.68
N PHE A 99 4.98 18.66 -3.93
CA PHE A 99 5.03 18.69 -2.47
C PHE A 99 6.08 17.74 -1.90
N LEU A 100 6.54 18.02 -0.68
CA LEU A 100 7.50 17.20 0.05
C LEU A 100 6.77 16.30 1.05
N VAL A 101 7.13 15.02 1.07
CA VAL A 101 6.62 14.03 2.02
C VAL A 101 7.78 13.45 2.82
N LEU A 102 7.56 13.33 4.13
CA LEU A 102 8.43 12.59 5.04
C LEU A 102 7.70 11.32 5.48
N ILE A 103 8.17 10.16 5.01
CA ILE A 103 7.67 8.85 5.43
C ILE A 103 8.52 8.37 6.60
N ILE A 104 7.91 8.23 7.78
CA ILE A 104 8.54 7.65 8.96
C ILE A 104 7.74 6.41 9.38
N SER A 105 8.38 5.25 9.34
CA SER A 105 7.85 3.95 9.77
C SER A 105 8.93 3.16 10.51
N GLY A 106 8.59 1.98 11.04
CA GLY A 106 9.55 1.12 11.76
C GLY A 106 10.73 0.62 10.93
N GLY A 107 10.69 0.72 9.59
CA GLY A 107 11.76 0.31 8.68
C GLY A 107 12.17 1.34 7.62
N HIS A 108 11.47 2.48 7.55
CA HIS A 108 11.70 3.51 6.54
C HIS A 108 11.64 4.90 7.16
N CYS A 109 12.70 5.68 7.00
CA CYS A 109 12.72 7.11 7.28
C CYS A 109 13.20 7.81 6.01
N GLN A 110 12.28 8.24 5.15
CA GLN A 110 12.59 8.73 3.80
C GLN A 110 11.99 10.11 3.51
N PHE A 111 12.78 10.98 2.88
CA PHE A 111 12.32 12.23 2.27
C PHE A 111 12.02 12.00 0.80
N LEU A 112 10.81 12.36 0.36
CA LEU A 112 10.37 12.19 -1.01
C LEU A 112 9.81 13.51 -1.55
N VAL A 113 10.35 13.95 -2.68
CA VAL A 113 9.75 15.04 -3.46
C VAL A 113 8.78 14.40 -4.45
N VAL A 114 7.52 14.81 -4.36
CA VAL A 114 6.43 14.30 -5.17
C VAL A 114 6.08 15.34 -6.23
N CYS A 115 6.37 15.02 -7.49
CA CYS A 115 6.12 15.88 -8.64
C CYS A 115 5.31 15.11 -9.69
N VAL A 116 4.55 15.81 -10.52
CA VAL A 116 3.93 15.22 -11.71
C VAL A 116 4.84 15.49 -12.91
N CYS A 117 5.18 14.46 -13.68
CA CYS A 117 5.94 14.59 -14.91
C CYS A 117 5.07 14.16 -16.10
N GLY A 118 4.69 15.12 -16.96
CA GLY A 118 3.94 14.87 -18.19
C GLY A 118 2.49 14.39 -17.96
N ILE A 119 1.99 13.57 -18.90
CA ILE A 119 0.62 13.04 -19.01
C ILE A 119 0.22 12.04 -17.90
N GLY A 120 0.33 12.47 -16.63
CA GLY A 120 -0.20 11.73 -15.48
C GLY A 120 0.77 10.77 -14.79
N SER A 121 2.07 10.79 -15.13
CA SER A 121 3.07 9.99 -14.42
C SER A 121 3.55 10.70 -13.15
N LEU A 122 3.38 10.05 -12.00
CA LEU A 122 3.90 10.53 -10.72
C LEU A 122 5.40 10.24 -10.65
N TYR A 123 6.20 11.30 -10.48
CA TYR A 123 7.63 11.18 -10.23
C TYR A 123 7.91 11.38 -8.75
N ILE A 124 8.54 10.38 -8.14
CA ILE A 124 8.95 10.41 -6.74
C ILE A 124 10.46 10.33 -6.67
N GLN A 125 11.08 11.42 -6.25
CA GLN A 125 12.52 11.51 -6.04
C GLN A 125 12.83 11.28 -4.56
N CYS A 126 13.45 10.15 -4.22
CA CYS A 126 13.88 9.84 -2.85
C CYS A 126 15.22 10.53 -2.57
N GLN A 127 15.26 11.38 -1.54
CA GLN A 127 16.43 12.21 -1.22
C GLN A 127 17.28 11.67 -0.05
N ALA A 128 16.76 10.78 0.81
CA ALA A 128 17.54 10.10 1.84
C ALA A 128 16.73 8.97 2.50
N SER A 129 17.37 7.88 2.96
CA SER A 129 16.78 6.85 3.84
C SER A 129 17.65 6.68 5.09
N ILE A 130 17.10 6.93 6.30
CA ILE A 130 17.87 6.88 7.56
C ILE A 130 17.96 5.45 8.16
N GLY A 131 17.31 4.45 7.54
CA GLY A 131 17.24 3.08 8.06
C GLY A 131 18.52 2.24 7.99
N ASN A 132 19.58 2.73 7.35
CA ASN A 132 20.93 2.16 7.41
C ASN A 132 21.89 3.25 6.92
N LEU A 133 22.87 3.64 7.73
CA LEU A 133 23.88 4.66 7.37
C LEU A 133 24.65 4.21 6.13
N ASN A 134 24.26 4.72 4.96
CA ASN A 134 25.10 4.89 3.79
C ASN A 134 24.71 6.20 3.12
N LEU A 135 25.47 7.24 3.44
CA LEU A 135 25.61 8.46 2.65
C LEU A 135 25.89 8.08 1.19
N PHE A 136 25.30 8.82 0.23
CA PHE A 136 25.44 8.84 -1.24
C PHE A 136 24.02 8.71 -1.84
N SER A 137 23.40 9.75 -2.39
CA SER A 137 23.90 10.56 -3.51
C SER A 137 23.32 11.98 -3.49
N ILE A 138 24.21 12.95 -3.70
CA ILE A 138 23.87 14.28 -4.21
C ILE A 138 23.31 14.10 -5.62
N ILE A 139 22.08 14.54 -5.89
CA ILE A 139 21.64 14.83 -7.26
C ILE A 139 21.00 16.22 -7.27
N TYR A 140 21.70 17.10 -7.96
CA TYR A 140 21.33 18.45 -8.37
C TYR A 140 19.93 18.46 -9.02
N ILE A 141 19.06 19.39 -8.62
CA ILE A 141 17.90 19.78 -9.41
C ILE A 141 18.28 21.08 -10.11
N MET A 142 18.56 20.99 -11.43
CA MET A 142 18.21 22.05 -12.39
C MET A 142 16.98 21.58 -13.14
#